data_AF-A3TVH2-F1
#
_entry.id   AF-A3TVH2-F1
#
_cell.length_a   1.000
_cell.length_b   1.000
_cell.length_c   1.000
_cell.angle_alpha   90.00
_cell.angle_beta   90.00
_cell.angle_gamma   90.00
#
_symmetry.space_group_name_H-M   'P 1'
#
loop_
_entity.id
_entity.type
_entity.pdbx_description
1 polymer ?
#
loop_
_entity_poly.entity_id
_entity_poly.type
_entity_poly.pdbx_seq_one_letter_code
_entity_poly.pdbx_strand_id
1 'polypeptide(L)'
;MTRPLFDTHVVVDWSARNAPSPARPSKDAIWIGIVREGAAQAPVYLRTRHEAVAWLADFLSAEAEAGRRVLAGFDFPFGYPAGVAQRLCGSDSALALWDWLAGRVADGADNVSNRFEVAASINAEYDGVGPFWGRPDTVDLPAIPIRASDRHGTDHPPERRVADASAKGAKTVWQLAYAGSVGSQVIVGLPALAALRADPRLRDRLQVWPFDTGLAVPEGRIVLAEVYPSLLQTQAHAERAEDEVLDSAQVRVVAGALAALDREGGLAPLFRGAPDLTGPEREVVAREEAWILGLGHEAELVAAAPDASGPARAPVRQMRYERDPAEIYAQSFATVRREARLDRFPPGLQSVAIRLIHACGMVEVADRLASSSGAWEAGRAALLAGRPVLCDCEMVAAGVIRRNLPAGNEVTVTLNAPEVPDLARRIGNTRSAAAVELWLPHLEGAVVAIGNAPTALFHLLELLDRGAPKPAMILGFPVGFVGAAESKAELASDPRGCEFLALRGRRGGSAMASAAVNALAAGLPGEQV
;
A
#
# COMPACT_ATOMS: atom_id res chain seq x y z
N MET A 1 -18.52 -30.30 -27.72
CA MET A 1 -17.61 -29.46 -26.93
C MET A 1 -16.20 -29.91 -27.24
N THR A 2 -15.34 -29.00 -27.69
CA THR A 2 -13.91 -29.24 -27.89
C THR A 2 -13.27 -29.63 -26.56
N ARG A 3 -12.39 -30.63 -26.56
CA ARG A 3 -11.63 -31.00 -25.36
C ARG A 3 -10.62 -29.88 -25.07
N PRO A 4 -10.50 -29.39 -23.83
CA PRO A 4 -9.50 -28.39 -23.48
C PRO A 4 -8.08 -28.93 -23.74
N LEU A 5 -7.15 -28.02 -24.05
CA LEU A 5 -5.74 -28.35 -24.26
C LEU A 5 -5.06 -28.78 -22.96
N PHE A 6 -5.41 -28.15 -21.84
CA PHE A 6 -4.85 -28.39 -20.53
C PHE A 6 -5.94 -28.74 -19.52
N ASP A 7 -5.59 -29.63 -18.60
CA ASP A 7 -6.45 -29.99 -17.47
C ASP A 7 -6.21 -29.01 -16.29
N THR A 8 -5.00 -28.45 -16.18
CA THR A 8 -4.62 -27.57 -15.07
C THR A 8 -3.93 -26.30 -15.57
N HIS A 9 -4.37 -25.15 -15.06
CA HIS A 9 -3.83 -23.82 -15.37
C HIS A 9 -3.26 -23.23 -14.09
N VAL A 10 -1.96 -22.96 -14.10
CA VAL A 10 -1.20 -22.38 -12.99
C VAL A 10 -0.71 -21.01 -13.42
N VAL A 11 -0.85 -20.00 -12.58
CA VAL A 11 -0.26 -18.67 -12.82
C VAL A 11 0.55 -18.28 -11.60
N VAL A 12 1.80 -17.89 -11.81
CA VAL A 12 2.78 -17.57 -10.77
C VAL A 12 3.15 -16.10 -10.87
N ASP A 13 2.84 -15.33 -9.84
CA ASP A 13 3.45 -14.02 -9.62
C ASP A 13 4.79 -14.23 -8.87
N TRP A 14 5.87 -13.73 -9.44
CA TRP A 14 7.23 -14.03 -9.00
C TRP A 14 7.91 -12.82 -8.37
N SER A 15 8.50 -12.99 -7.18
CA SER A 15 9.10 -11.89 -6.45
C SER A 15 10.63 -11.94 -6.42
N ALA A 16 11.24 -10.78 -6.72
CA ALA A 16 12.67 -10.54 -6.57
C ALA A 16 13.07 -9.97 -5.18
N ARG A 17 12.17 -10.04 -4.20
CA ARG A 17 12.44 -9.61 -2.82
C ARG A 17 13.73 -10.27 -2.31
N ASN A 18 14.62 -9.51 -1.67
CA ASN A 18 15.93 -10.00 -1.18
C ASN A 18 15.90 -10.49 0.28
N ALA A 19 14.75 -10.99 0.72
CA ALA A 19 14.49 -11.50 2.05
C ALA A 19 13.20 -12.34 2.01
N PRO A 20 12.93 -13.23 2.98
CA PRO A 20 11.66 -13.92 3.04
C PRO A 20 10.51 -12.92 3.21
N SER A 21 9.38 -13.15 2.55
CA SER A 21 8.20 -12.33 2.81
C SER A 21 7.66 -12.59 4.24
N PRO A 22 6.84 -11.67 4.79
CA PRO A 22 6.21 -11.85 6.09
C PRO A 22 5.42 -13.16 6.21
N ALA A 23 5.19 -13.64 7.43
CA ALA A 23 4.36 -14.84 7.64
C ALA A 23 2.88 -14.60 7.27
N ARG A 24 2.38 -13.38 7.47
CA ARG A 24 1.06 -12.98 6.99
C ARG A 24 1.15 -12.67 5.49
N PRO A 25 0.21 -13.15 4.66
CA PRO A 25 0.21 -12.84 3.24
C PRO A 25 0.30 -11.34 2.98
N SER A 26 1.17 -10.97 2.03
CA SER A 26 1.51 -9.58 1.73
C SER A 26 1.71 -9.41 0.24
N LYS A 27 1.76 -8.15 -0.19
CA LYS A 27 2.25 -7.80 -1.52
C LYS A 27 3.74 -8.11 -1.71
N ASP A 28 4.20 -8.08 -2.96
CA ASP A 28 5.61 -8.24 -3.34
C ASP A 28 6.19 -9.59 -2.84
N ALA A 29 5.42 -10.66 -2.99
CA ALA A 29 5.69 -12.03 -2.57
C ALA A 29 5.30 -13.02 -3.67
N ILE A 30 5.57 -14.31 -3.50
CA ILE A 30 5.24 -15.30 -4.53
C ILE A 30 3.82 -15.80 -4.31
N TRP A 31 2.98 -15.63 -5.32
CA TRP A 31 1.59 -16.09 -5.34
C TRP A 31 1.37 -17.04 -6.49
N ILE A 32 0.59 -18.10 -6.26
CA ILE A 32 0.28 -19.12 -7.28
C ILE A 32 -1.23 -19.33 -7.35
N GLY A 33 -1.83 -18.93 -8.46
CA GLY A 33 -3.23 -19.21 -8.81
C GLY A 33 -3.33 -20.56 -9.51
N ILE A 34 -4.36 -21.35 -9.17
CA ILE A 34 -4.55 -22.69 -9.72
C ILE A 34 -6.01 -22.88 -10.12
N VAL A 35 -6.23 -23.34 -11.35
CA VAL A 35 -7.50 -23.88 -11.81
C VAL A 35 -7.25 -25.29 -12.30
N ARG A 36 -7.90 -26.29 -11.70
CA ARG A 36 -7.79 -27.69 -12.09
C ARG A 36 -9.15 -28.18 -12.56
N GLU A 37 -9.21 -28.73 -13.77
CA GLU A 37 -10.41 -29.26 -14.40
C GLU A 37 -11.57 -28.26 -14.38
N GLY A 38 -11.24 -26.98 -14.55
CA GLY A 38 -12.18 -25.86 -14.49
C GLY A 38 -12.58 -25.38 -13.09
N ALA A 39 -12.12 -26.03 -12.02
CA ALA A 39 -12.36 -25.62 -10.64
C ALA A 39 -11.18 -24.79 -10.09
N ALA A 40 -11.46 -23.54 -9.70
CA ALA A 40 -10.48 -22.65 -9.07
C ALA A 40 -10.17 -23.09 -7.64
N GLN A 41 -8.90 -23.07 -7.25
CA GLN A 41 -8.42 -23.32 -5.90
C GLN A 41 -8.00 -22.00 -5.22
N ALA A 42 -7.85 -22.03 -3.90
CA ALA A 42 -7.29 -20.90 -3.18
C ALA A 42 -5.85 -20.64 -3.62
N PRO A 43 -5.45 -19.38 -3.90
CA PRO A 43 -4.07 -19.06 -4.25
C PRO A 43 -3.09 -19.49 -3.16
N VAL A 44 -1.95 -20.03 -3.59
CA VAL A 44 -0.87 -20.46 -2.69
C VAL A 44 0.08 -19.28 -2.48
N TYR A 45 0.45 -19.05 -1.22
CA TYR A 45 1.40 -18.02 -0.81
C TYR A 45 2.72 -18.67 -0.37
N LEU A 46 3.83 -18.29 -1.01
CA LEU A 46 5.15 -18.83 -0.71
C LEU A 46 6.13 -17.69 -0.38
N ARG A 47 6.95 -17.91 0.64
CA ARG A 47 7.73 -16.82 1.24
C ARG A 47 9.09 -16.67 0.60
N THR A 48 9.59 -17.74 -0.01
CA THR A 48 10.89 -17.77 -0.67
C THR A 48 10.82 -18.41 -2.04
N ARG A 49 11.75 -18.01 -2.92
CA ARG A 49 11.91 -18.61 -4.25
C ARG A 49 12.29 -20.08 -4.17
N HIS A 50 13.08 -20.46 -3.16
CA HIS A 50 13.42 -21.85 -2.91
C HIS A 50 12.18 -22.70 -2.54
N GLU A 51 11.31 -22.19 -1.64
CA GLU A 51 10.01 -22.82 -1.35
C GLU A 51 9.13 -22.93 -2.61
N ALA A 52 9.12 -21.88 -3.43
CA ALA A 52 8.35 -21.85 -4.67
C ALA A 52 8.79 -22.88 -5.71
N VAL A 53 10.10 -22.99 -5.96
CA VAL A 53 10.65 -23.99 -6.90
C VAL A 53 10.36 -25.41 -6.40
N ALA A 54 10.58 -25.69 -5.11
CA ALA A 54 10.31 -27.00 -4.55
C ALA A 54 8.82 -27.37 -4.65
N TRP A 55 7.94 -26.45 -4.25
CA TRP A 55 6.49 -26.64 -4.34
C TRP A 55 6.01 -26.85 -5.78
N LEU A 56 6.51 -26.04 -6.73
CA LEU A 56 6.17 -26.17 -8.14
C LEU A 56 6.65 -27.51 -8.70
N ALA A 57 7.85 -27.96 -8.34
CA ALA A 57 8.37 -29.23 -8.83
C ALA A 57 7.53 -30.42 -8.34
N ASP A 58 7.14 -30.40 -7.06
CA ASP A 58 6.25 -31.42 -6.47
C ASP A 58 4.85 -31.38 -7.10
N PHE A 59 4.27 -30.18 -7.25
CA PHE A 59 2.94 -30.01 -7.82
C PHE A 59 2.89 -30.45 -9.29
N LEU A 60 3.83 -29.98 -10.12
CA LEU A 60 3.87 -30.31 -11.55
C LEU A 60 4.14 -31.80 -11.78
N SER A 61 5.01 -32.42 -10.96
CA SER A 61 5.24 -33.87 -11.01
C SER A 61 3.95 -34.64 -10.71
N ALA A 62 3.23 -34.25 -9.66
CA ALA A 62 1.99 -34.90 -9.26
C ALA A 62 0.87 -34.75 -10.32
N GLU A 63 0.76 -33.59 -10.97
CA GLU A 63 -0.17 -33.39 -12.08
C GLU A 63 0.17 -34.31 -13.26
N ALA A 64 1.46 -34.37 -13.64
CA ALA A 64 1.92 -35.20 -14.74
C ALA A 64 1.75 -36.70 -14.46
N GLU A 65 2.01 -37.16 -13.25
CA GLU A 65 1.79 -38.55 -12.80
C GLU A 65 0.32 -38.93 -12.81
N ALA A 66 -0.58 -37.99 -12.50
CA ALA A 66 -2.01 -38.17 -12.63
C ALA A 66 -2.53 -38.08 -14.08
N GLY A 67 -1.62 -37.94 -15.06
CA GLY A 67 -1.93 -37.89 -16.49
C GLY A 67 -2.46 -36.53 -16.98
N ARG A 68 -2.54 -35.52 -16.11
CA ARG A 68 -3.05 -34.18 -16.43
C ARG A 68 -2.02 -33.35 -17.19
N ARG A 69 -2.49 -32.57 -18.16
CA ARG A 69 -1.68 -31.56 -18.85
C ARG A 69 -1.74 -30.23 -18.11
N VAL A 70 -0.60 -29.58 -17.91
CA VAL A 70 -0.48 -28.33 -17.17
C VAL A 70 0.03 -27.20 -18.06
N LEU A 71 -0.65 -26.05 -18.03
CA LEU A 71 -0.11 -24.77 -18.46
C LEU A 71 0.30 -23.98 -17.22
N ALA A 72 1.58 -23.65 -17.07
CA ALA A 72 2.13 -22.85 -15.99
C ALA A 72 2.67 -21.51 -16.53
N GLY A 73 1.91 -20.45 -16.28
CA GLY A 73 2.24 -19.07 -16.60
C GLY A 73 3.08 -18.41 -15.50
N PHE A 74 4.09 -17.63 -15.85
CA PHE A 74 4.93 -16.88 -14.90
C PHE A 74 4.98 -15.39 -15.25
N ASP A 75 4.80 -14.53 -14.25
CA ASP A 75 4.79 -13.05 -14.39
C ASP A 75 6.21 -12.47 -14.36
N PHE A 76 7.01 -12.82 -15.35
CA PHE A 76 8.25 -12.12 -15.69
C PHE A 76 8.73 -12.51 -17.10
N PRO A 77 9.50 -11.63 -17.76
CA PRO A 77 10.10 -11.91 -19.07
C PRO A 77 10.93 -13.20 -19.12
N PHE A 78 10.63 -14.04 -20.10
CA PHE A 78 11.36 -15.30 -20.37
C PHE A 78 12.64 -15.09 -21.19
N GLY A 79 12.84 -13.91 -21.76
CA GLY A 79 13.98 -13.60 -22.61
C GLY A 79 14.56 -12.22 -22.36
N TYR A 80 15.66 -11.95 -23.05
CA TYR A 80 16.27 -10.63 -23.16
C TYR A 80 16.22 -10.19 -24.64
N PRO A 81 16.28 -8.87 -24.91
CA PRO A 81 16.35 -8.36 -26.28
C PRO A 81 17.36 -9.10 -27.17
N ALA A 82 17.02 -9.25 -28.44
CA ALA A 82 17.79 -10.01 -29.42
C ALA A 82 19.28 -9.64 -29.42
N GLY A 83 20.14 -10.66 -29.53
CA GLY A 83 21.59 -10.54 -29.51
C GLY A 83 22.21 -10.60 -28.11
N VAL A 84 21.45 -10.45 -27.03
CA VAL A 84 21.96 -10.58 -25.65
C VAL A 84 22.39 -12.02 -25.37
N ALA A 85 21.57 -13.01 -25.74
CA ALA A 85 21.92 -14.42 -25.57
C ALA A 85 23.18 -14.78 -26.37
N GLN A 86 23.25 -14.33 -27.62
CA GLN A 86 24.42 -14.55 -28.49
C GLN A 86 25.69 -13.96 -27.89
N ARG A 87 25.61 -12.76 -27.29
CA ARG A 87 26.77 -12.11 -26.67
C ARG A 87 27.26 -12.84 -25.42
N LEU A 88 26.35 -13.19 -24.52
CA LEU A 88 26.72 -13.77 -23.22
C LEU A 88 27.06 -15.27 -23.30
N CYS A 89 26.40 -15.99 -24.22
CA CYS A 89 26.42 -17.45 -24.27
C CYS A 89 27.03 -18.00 -25.58
N GLY A 90 27.24 -17.15 -26.59
CA GLY A 90 27.69 -17.59 -27.92
C GLY A 90 26.60 -18.26 -28.77
N SER A 91 25.33 -18.21 -28.33
CA SER A 91 24.16 -18.76 -29.04
C SER A 91 22.95 -17.84 -28.90
N ASP A 92 22.15 -17.74 -29.96
CA ASP A 92 20.84 -17.09 -30.02
C ASP A 92 19.73 -17.86 -29.28
N SER A 93 20.08 -18.68 -28.28
CA SER A 93 19.12 -19.48 -27.51
C SER A 93 18.86 -18.85 -26.14
N ALA A 94 17.61 -18.44 -25.90
CA ALA A 94 17.17 -18.01 -24.58
C ALA A 94 17.35 -19.11 -23.53
N LEU A 95 17.12 -20.37 -23.89
CA LEU A 95 17.29 -21.50 -22.97
C LEU A 95 18.76 -21.69 -22.57
N ALA A 96 19.72 -21.38 -23.45
CA ALA A 96 21.14 -21.34 -23.11
C ALA A 96 21.47 -20.17 -22.17
N LEU A 97 20.82 -19.02 -22.35
CA LEU A 97 20.93 -17.89 -21.42
C LEU A 97 20.36 -18.22 -20.03
N TRP A 98 19.28 -19.00 -19.95
CA TRP A 98 18.76 -19.49 -18.67
C TRP A 98 19.79 -20.34 -17.94
N ASP A 99 20.44 -21.28 -18.65
CA ASP A 99 21.50 -22.14 -18.07
C ASP A 99 22.72 -21.32 -17.67
N TRP A 100 23.09 -20.31 -18.47
CA TRP A 100 24.19 -19.40 -18.18
C TRP A 100 23.96 -18.60 -16.90
N LEU A 101 22.73 -18.11 -16.70
CA LEU A 101 22.31 -17.42 -15.48
C LEU A 101 22.25 -18.39 -14.30
N ALA A 102 21.71 -19.59 -14.48
CA ALA A 102 21.65 -20.61 -13.44
C ALA A 102 23.04 -21.00 -12.91
N GLY A 103 24.08 -20.97 -13.76
CA GLY A 103 25.47 -21.18 -13.35
C GLY A 103 26.13 -20.02 -12.62
N ARG A 104 25.50 -18.84 -12.54
CA ARG A 104 26.10 -17.59 -12.00
C ARG A 104 25.29 -16.96 -10.87
N VAL A 105 23.98 -17.15 -10.87
CA VAL A 105 23.08 -16.63 -9.84
C VAL A 105 23.11 -17.57 -8.64
N ALA A 106 23.62 -17.06 -7.53
CA ALA A 106 23.44 -17.64 -6.21
C ALA A 106 22.18 -17.04 -5.59
N ASP A 107 21.22 -17.90 -5.23
CA ASP A 107 19.98 -17.51 -4.57
C ASP A 107 19.77 -18.35 -3.30
N GLY A 108 19.87 -17.69 -2.15
CA GLY A 108 19.77 -18.33 -0.84
C GLY A 108 18.35 -18.81 -0.53
N ALA A 109 18.24 -19.78 0.38
CA ALA A 109 16.93 -20.23 0.90
C ALA A 109 16.16 -19.10 1.63
N ASP A 110 16.84 -18.02 1.99
CA ASP A 110 16.30 -16.80 2.59
C ASP A 110 16.06 -15.67 1.55
N ASN A 111 16.09 -15.97 0.25
CA ASN A 111 16.00 -15.03 -0.87
C ASN A 111 17.17 -14.04 -1.01
N VAL A 112 18.25 -14.14 -0.23
CA VAL A 112 19.43 -13.29 -0.46
C VAL A 112 20.12 -13.79 -1.72
N SER A 113 20.26 -12.92 -2.73
CA SER A 113 20.89 -13.27 -4.01
C SER A 113 22.00 -12.32 -4.44
N ASN A 114 22.91 -12.82 -5.26
CA ASN A 114 24.00 -12.05 -5.91
C ASN A 114 23.55 -11.38 -7.24
N ARG A 115 22.26 -11.08 -7.38
CA ARG A 115 21.70 -10.64 -8.67
C ARG A 115 22.30 -9.32 -9.18
N PHE A 116 22.73 -8.43 -8.27
CA PHE A 116 23.34 -7.16 -8.65
C PHE A 116 24.75 -7.39 -9.20
N GLU A 117 25.51 -8.30 -8.62
CA GLU A 117 26.84 -8.71 -9.08
C GLU A 117 26.75 -9.38 -10.45
N VAL A 118 25.76 -10.24 -10.66
CA VAL A 118 25.51 -10.85 -11.98
C VAL A 118 25.14 -9.77 -13.00
N ALA A 119 24.25 -8.83 -12.66
CA ALA A 119 23.92 -7.72 -13.54
C ALA A 119 25.14 -6.84 -13.86
N ALA A 120 26.03 -6.59 -12.90
CA ALA A 120 27.26 -5.84 -13.11
C ALA A 120 28.21 -6.57 -14.05
N SER A 121 28.30 -7.91 -13.95
CA SER A 121 29.07 -8.71 -14.89
C SER A 121 28.52 -8.63 -16.30
N ILE A 122 27.19 -8.58 -16.46
CA ILE A 122 26.56 -8.38 -17.78
C ILE A 122 26.85 -6.97 -18.29
N ASN A 123 26.78 -5.94 -17.45
CA ASN A 123 27.13 -4.57 -17.85
C ASN A 123 28.57 -4.46 -18.38
N ALA A 124 29.50 -5.26 -17.85
CA ALA A 124 30.89 -5.26 -18.27
C ALA A 124 31.11 -5.87 -19.68
N GLU A 125 30.12 -6.53 -20.26
CA GLU A 125 30.13 -7.08 -21.63
C GLU A 125 29.72 -6.04 -22.68
N TYR A 126 29.47 -4.79 -22.27
CA TYR A 126 29.06 -3.68 -23.13
C TYR A 126 29.98 -2.48 -22.90
N ASP A 127 30.10 -1.63 -23.92
CA ASP A 127 30.95 -0.44 -23.84
C ASP A 127 30.35 0.59 -22.86
N GLY A 128 31.20 1.20 -22.04
CA GLY A 128 30.80 2.23 -21.09
C GLY A 128 30.12 1.67 -19.83
N VAL A 129 28.95 2.21 -19.49
CA VAL A 129 28.10 1.74 -18.39
C VAL A 129 26.90 1.06 -19.01
N GLY A 130 26.99 -0.28 -19.06
CA GLY A 130 26.09 -1.18 -19.76
C GLY A 130 24.59 -1.09 -19.39
N PRO A 131 23.78 -2.03 -19.89
CA PRO A 131 22.34 -1.83 -19.95
C PRO A 131 21.65 -1.83 -18.58
N PHE A 132 22.08 -2.57 -17.57
CA PHE A 132 21.40 -2.60 -16.28
C PHE A 132 21.59 -1.32 -15.45
N TRP A 133 20.54 -0.95 -14.72
CA TRP A 133 20.51 0.18 -13.79
C TRP A 133 19.49 -0.03 -12.66
N GLY A 134 19.49 0.85 -11.68
CA GLY A 134 18.55 0.85 -10.56
C GLY A 134 19.02 -0.04 -9.43
N ARG A 135 19.93 0.46 -8.58
CA ARG A 135 20.32 -0.19 -7.33
C ARG A 135 19.98 0.70 -6.13
N PRO A 136 19.69 0.14 -4.95
CA PRO A 136 19.65 0.91 -3.71
C PRO A 136 21.01 1.54 -3.39
N ASP A 137 21.01 2.72 -2.77
CA ASP A 137 22.24 3.43 -2.36
C ASP A 137 23.11 2.61 -1.39
N THR A 138 22.50 1.67 -0.67
CA THR A 138 23.16 0.77 0.28
C THR A 138 23.99 -0.33 -0.39
N VAL A 139 23.82 -0.55 -1.70
CA VAL A 139 24.59 -1.55 -2.46
C VAL A 139 25.80 -0.86 -3.07
N ASP A 140 27.00 -1.19 -2.60
CA ASP A 140 28.27 -0.62 -3.10
C ASP A 140 28.72 -1.33 -4.39
N LEU A 141 28.04 -1.00 -5.50
CA LEU A 141 28.32 -1.58 -6.81
C LEU A 141 28.20 -0.51 -7.91
N PRO A 142 29.25 0.32 -8.13
CA PRO A 142 29.18 1.48 -9.03
C PRO A 142 28.95 1.10 -10.50
N ALA A 143 29.26 -0.15 -10.89
CA ALA A 143 28.96 -0.70 -12.22
C ALA A 143 27.46 -0.77 -12.55
N ILE A 144 26.59 -0.70 -11.52
CA ILE A 144 25.15 -0.51 -11.69
C ILE A 144 24.81 0.94 -11.30
N PRO A 145 24.47 1.82 -12.24
CA PRO A 145 24.04 3.17 -11.90
C PRO A 145 22.68 3.16 -11.20
N ILE A 146 22.41 4.18 -10.39
CA ILE A 146 21.11 4.34 -9.71
C ILE A 146 20.02 4.75 -10.73
N ARG A 147 20.37 5.58 -11.72
CA ARG A 147 19.43 6.10 -12.71
C ARG A 147 19.77 5.61 -14.11
N ALA A 148 18.74 5.43 -14.93
CA ALA A 148 18.89 5.05 -16.33
C ALA A 148 19.74 6.06 -17.13
N SER A 149 19.68 7.35 -16.78
CA SER A 149 20.40 8.46 -17.43
C SER A 149 21.90 8.40 -17.29
N ASP A 150 22.40 7.62 -16.33
CA ASP A 150 23.83 7.55 -16.02
C ASP A 150 24.51 6.40 -16.79
N ARG A 151 23.71 5.58 -17.49
CA ARG A 151 24.19 4.61 -18.48
C ARG A 151 24.71 5.35 -19.72
N HIS A 152 25.76 4.82 -20.34
CA HIS A 152 26.31 5.35 -21.59
C HIS A 152 27.09 4.25 -22.29
N GLY A 153 27.13 4.30 -23.62
CA GLY A 153 27.70 3.24 -24.43
C GLY A 153 27.11 3.31 -25.83
N THR A 154 27.76 2.68 -26.81
CA THR A 154 27.33 2.71 -28.21
C THR A 154 26.72 1.38 -28.69
N ASP A 155 26.86 0.33 -27.90
CA ASP A 155 26.51 -1.05 -28.28
C ASP A 155 25.45 -1.67 -27.34
N HIS A 156 24.72 -0.84 -26.61
CA HIS A 156 23.64 -1.31 -25.74
C HIS A 156 22.56 -2.04 -26.55
N PRO A 157 22.02 -3.15 -26.02
CA PRO A 157 20.87 -3.81 -26.61
C PRO A 157 19.62 -2.92 -26.53
N PRO A 158 18.57 -3.22 -27.31
CA PRO A 158 17.32 -2.49 -27.22
C PRO A 158 16.78 -2.38 -25.78
N GLU A 159 16.13 -1.26 -25.45
CA GLU A 159 15.54 -1.07 -24.11
C GLU A 159 14.38 -2.02 -23.82
N ARG A 160 13.75 -2.57 -24.86
CA ARG A 160 12.55 -3.40 -24.79
C ARG A 160 12.64 -4.54 -25.78
N ARG A 161 12.10 -5.70 -25.40
CA ARG A 161 11.78 -6.78 -26.32
C ARG A 161 10.63 -6.38 -27.25
N VAL A 162 10.41 -7.14 -28.31
CA VAL A 162 9.23 -7.03 -29.19
C VAL A 162 7.96 -7.09 -28.35
N ALA A 163 7.86 -8.04 -27.41
CA ALA A 163 6.69 -8.15 -26.52
C ALA A 163 6.50 -6.91 -25.63
N ASP A 164 7.58 -6.39 -25.03
CA ASP A 164 7.52 -5.24 -24.11
C ASP A 164 7.21 -3.92 -24.83
N ALA A 165 7.54 -3.83 -26.12
CA ALA A 165 7.20 -2.68 -26.96
C ALA A 165 5.69 -2.65 -27.26
N SER A 166 5.07 -3.82 -27.44
CA SER A 166 3.64 -3.97 -27.74
C SER A 166 2.76 -3.97 -26.48
N ALA A 167 3.26 -4.47 -25.35
CA ALA A 167 2.51 -4.57 -24.11
C ALA A 167 2.40 -3.21 -23.39
N LYS A 168 1.17 -2.71 -23.24
CA LYS A 168 0.92 -1.46 -22.52
C LYS A 168 1.39 -1.56 -21.06
N GLY A 169 2.26 -0.64 -20.67
CA GLY A 169 2.77 -0.53 -19.31
C GLY A 169 3.96 -1.45 -18.98
N ALA A 170 4.34 -2.35 -19.90
CA ALA A 170 5.49 -3.23 -19.71
C ALA A 170 6.78 -2.42 -19.50
N LYS A 171 7.65 -2.96 -18.66
CA LYS A 171 8.88 -2.32 -18.19
C LYS A 171 10.08 -2.99 -18.82
N THR A 172 11.17 -2.25 -18.90
CA THR A 172 12.43 -2.77 -19.41
C THR A 172 13.01 -3.83 -18.46
N VAL A 173 13.55 -4.91 -19.03
CA VAL A 173 14.33 -5.93 -18.30
C VAL A 173 15.61 -5.38 -17.67
N TRP A 174 15.98 -4.14 -17.97
CA TRP A 174 17.21 -3.52 -17.50
C TRP A 174 17.10 -2.81 -16.14
N GLN A 175 15.90 -2.59 -15.61
CA GLN A 175 15.70 -1.91 -14.32
C GLN A 175 15.66 -2.92 -13.15
N LEU A 176 16.63 -2.86 -12.24
CA LEU A 176 16.81 -3.82 -11.15
C LEU A 176 16.07 -3.44 -9.85
N ALA A 177 15.81 -2.16 -9.58
CA ALA A 177 15.13 -1.72 -8.35
C ALA A 177 14.20 -0.54 -8.58
N TYR A 178 13.44 -0.18 -7.54
CA TYR A 178 12.40 0.85 -7.51
C TYR A 178 11.12 0.47 -8.28
N ALA A 179 10.15 1.40 -8.31
CA ALA A 179 8.86 1.15 -8.92
C ALA A 179 9.01 0.73 -10.40
N GLY A 180 8.38 -0.38 -10.77
CA GLY A 180 8.44 -0.94 -12.13
C GLY A 180 9.71 -1.73 -12.46
N SER A 181 10.51 -2.14 -11.46
CA SER A 181 11.67 -3.00 -11.70
C SER A 181 11.25 -4.44 -12.03
N VAL A 182 11.54 -4.90 -13.24
CA VAL A 182 11.38 -6.30 -13.63
C VAL A 182 12.71 -7.03 -13.82
N GLY A 183 13.82 -6.30 -14.01
CA GLY A 183 15.13 -6.91 -14.28
C GLY A 183 15.62 -7.82 -13.16
N SER A 184 15.37 -7.43 -11.90
CA SER A 184 15.68 -8.31 -10.76
C SER A 184 14.82 -9.58 -10.74
N GLN A 185 13.56 -9.53 -11.20
CA GLN A 185 12.68 -10.71 -11.30
C GLN A 185 13.20 -11.66 -12.37
N VAL A 186 13.65 -11.15 -13.52
CA VAL A 186 14.23 -11.97 -14.59
C VAL A 186 15.51 -12.66 -14.12
N ILE A 187 16.47 -11.93 -13.53
CA ILE A 187 17.76 -12.51 -13.11
C ILE A 187 17.58 -13.66 -12.10
N VAL A 188 16.62 -13.58 -11.18
CA VAL A 188 16.37 -14.66 -10.21
C VAL A 188 15.30 -15.66 -10.67
N GLY A 189 14.47 -15.30 -11.64
CA GLY A 189 13.40 -16.13 -12.18
C GLY A 189 13.87 -17.12 -13.24
N LEU A 190 14.72 -16.70 -14.18
CA LEU A 190 15.23 -17.59 -15.23
C LEU A 190 16.02 -18.80 -14.65
N PRO A 191 16.88 -18.64 -13.63
CA PRO A 191 17.47 -19.78 -12.92
C PRO A 191 16.45 -20.72 -12.28
N ALA A 192 15.36 -20.19 -11.73
CA ALA A 192 14.29 -21.00 -11.13
C ALA A 192 13.57 -21.85 -12.19
N LEU A 193 13.32 -21.28 -13.38
CA LEU A 193 12.74 -22.03 -14.50
C LEU A 193 13.74 -23.05 -15.07
N ALA A 194 15.04 -22.72 -15.14
CA ALA A 194 16.10 -23.65 -15.51
C ALA A 194 16.15 -24.85 -14.55
N ALA A 195 15.98 -24.61 -13.24
CA ALA A 195 15.91 -25.67 -12.24
C ALA A 195 14.70 -26.59 -12.44
N LEU A 196 13.52 -26.04 -12.73
CA LEU A 196 12.33 -26.84 -13.07
C LEU A 196 12.54 -27.66 -14.36
N ARG A 197 13.19 -27.07 -15.37
CA ARG A 197 13.52 -27.75 -16.63
C ARG A 197 14.53 -28.90 -16.43
N ALA A 198 15.48 -28.72 -15.51
CA ALA A 198 16.50 -29.72 -15.20
C ALA A 198 16.02 -30.81 -14.22
N ASP A 199 14.91 -30.59 -13.51
CA ASP A 199 14.37 -31.56 -12.54
C ASP A 199 14.08 -32.91 -13.24
N PRO A 200 14.68 -34.03 -12.80
CA PRO A 200 14.50 -35.34 -13.42
C PRO A 200 13.05 -35.82 -13.50
N ARG A 201 12.17 -35.31 -12.62
CA ARG A 201 10.73 -35.64 -12.60
C ARG A 201 9.96 -34.92 -13.71
N LEU A 202 10.48 -33.79 -14.19
CA LEU A 202 9.80 -32.89 -15.12
C LEU A 202 10.44 -32.86 -16.52
N ARG A 203 11.77 -32.97 -16.61
CA ARG A 203 12.55 -32.67 -17.82
C ARG A 203 12.08 -33.35 -19.11
N ASP A 204 11.60 -34.59 -19.02
CA ASP A 204 11.18 -35.40 -20.18
C ASP A 204 9.72 -35.12 -20.59
N ARG A 205 9.04 -34.23 -19.87
CA ARG A 205 7.60 -33.94 -19.98
C ARG A 205 7.28 -32.46 -20.14
N LEU A 206 8.28 -31.60 -19.94
CA LEU A 206 8.17 -30.15 -19.88
C LEU A 206 8.59 -29.53 -21.22
N GLN A 207 7.82 -28.56 -21.69
CA GLN A 207 8.19 -27.65 -22.79
C GLN A 207 8.14 -26.21 -22.28
N VAL A 208 9.03 -25.36 -22.80
CA VAL A 208 9.03 -23.92 -22.61
C VAL A 208 8.52 -23.26 -23.88
N TRP A 209 7.35 -22.65 -23.81
CA TRP A 209 6.81 -21.86 -24.91
C TRP A 209 7.35 -20.42 -24.85
N PRO A 210 7.74 -19.80 -25.99
CA PRO A 210 7.72 -20.35 -27.35
C PRO A 210 8.99 -21.12 -27.77
N PHE A 211 10.02 -21.19 -26.93
CA PHE A 211 11.35 -21.67 -27.31
C PHE A 211 11.40 -23.10 -27.86
N ASP A 212 10.61 -24.02 -27.30
CA ASP A 212 10.56 -25.40 -27.75
C ASP A 212 9.57 -25.64 -28.90
N THR A 213 8.71 -24.66 -29.22
CA THR A 213 7.59 -24.87 -30.15
C THR A 213 7.62 -23.95 -31.37
N GLY A 214 8.41 -22.88 -31.36
CA GLY A 214 8.43 -21.89 -32.44
C GLY A 214 7.08 -21.20 -32.62
N LEU A 215 6.40 -20.85 -31.51
CA LEU A 215 5.02 -20.32 -31.48
C LEU A 215 3.95 -21.31 -32.00
N ALA A 216 4.27 -22.60 -32.13
CA ALA A 216 3.24 -23.62 -32.29
C ALA A 216 2.53 -23.91 -30.97
N VAL A 217 1.33 -24.49 -31.06
CA VAL A 217 0.60 -24.99 -29.89
C VAL A 217 1.42 -26.14 -29.28
N PRO A 218 1.77 -26.06 -27.98
CA PRO A 218 2.61 -27.06 -27.33
C PRO A 218 1.90 -28.40 -27.16
N GLU A 219 2.67 -29.48 -27.23
CA GLU A 219 2.21 -30.87 -27.06
C GLU A 219 2.67 -31.48 -25.73
N GLY A 220 3.58 -30.80 -25.02
CA GLY A 220 4.12 -31.21 -23.74
C GLY A 220 3.05 -31.48 -22.68
N ARG A 221 3.39 -32.33 -21.70
CA ARG A 221 2.54 -32.59 -20.53
C ARG A 221 2.52 -31.38 -19.62
N ILE A 222 3.66 -30.70 -19.48
CA ILE A 222 3.82 -29.46 -18.72
C ILE A 222 4.33 -28.40 -19.70
N VAL A 223 3.73 -27.22 -19.68
CA VAL A 223 4.14 -26.09 -20.52
C VAL A 223 4.41 -24.91 -19.62
N LEU A 224 5.63 -24.37 -19.67
CA LEU A 224 5.96 -23.08 -19.08
C LEU A 224 5.71 -21.99 -20.11
N ALA A 225 5.03 -20.92 -19.72
CA ALA A 225 4.79 -19.75 -20.57
C ALA A 225 4.97 -18.46 -19.78
N GLU A 226 5.39 -17.40 -20.47
CA GLU A 226 5.35 -16.05 -19.92
C GLU A 226 3.90 -15.54 -19.94
N VAL A 227 3.45 -14.95 -18.83
CA VAL A 227 2.15 -14.26 -18.74
C VAL A 227 2.35 -12.87 -18.19
N TYR A 228 1.36 -12.00 -18.37
CA TYR A 228 1.39 -10.64 -17.87
C TYR A 228 0.02 -10.28 -17.27
N PRO A 229 -0.15 -10.39 -15.94
CA PRO A 229 -1.43 -10.17 -15.27
C PRO A 229 -2.03 -8.77 -15.51
N SER A 230 -1.21 -7.79 -15.88
CA SER A 230 -1.68 -6.46 -16.24
C SER A 230 -2.60 -6.44 -17.48
N LEU A 231 -2.60 -7.48 -18.33
CA LEU A 231 -3.59 -7.64 -19.40
C LEU A 231 -5.03 -7.76 -18.86
N LEU A 232 -5.18 -8.24 -17.62
CA LEU A 232 -6.45 -8.40 -16.91
C LEU A 232 -6.51 -7.53 -15.64
N GLN A 233 -5.77 -6.41 -15.60
CA GLN A 233 -5.66 -5.56 -14.41
C GLN A 233 -7.03 -5.09 -13.92
N THR A 234 -7.90 -4.67 -14.85
CA THR A 234 -9.24 -4.18 -14.53
C THR A 234 -10.10 -5.28 -13.89
N GLN A 235 -10.04 -6.49 -14.45
CA GLN A 235 -10.76 -7.67 -13.97
C GLN A 235 -10.21 -8.09 -12.61
N ALA A 236 -8.90 -8.10 -12.43
CA ALA A 236 -8.28 -8.40 -11.15
C ALA A 236 -8.70 -7.41 -10.05
N HIS A 237 -8.78 -6.11 -10.36
CA HIS A 237 -9.31 -5.12 -9.41
C HIS A 237 -10.81 -5.29 -9.11
N ALA A 238 -11.61 -5.64 -10.13
CA ALA A 238 -13.05 -5.83 -9.97
C ALA A 238 -13.37 -7.08 -9.14
N GLU A 239 -12.64 -8.17 -9.37
CA GLU A 239 -12.86 -9.49 -8.74
C GLU A 239 -12.11 -9.65 -7.41
N ARG A 240 -11.30 -8.68 -7.00
CA ARG A 240 -10.52 -8.72 -5.76
C ARG A 240 -11.44 -8.60 -4.54
N ALA A 241 -11.33 -9.55 -3.61
CA ALA A 241 -12.03 -9.46 -2.34
C ALA A 241 -11.41 -8.37 -1.41
N GLU A 242 -12.20 -7.85 -0.46
CA GLU A 242 -11.82 -6.71 0.41
C GLU A 242 -10.47 -6.89 1.12
N ASP A 243 -10.18 -8.10 1.61
CA ASP A 243 -8.95 -8.45 2.31
C ASP A 243 -7.93 -9.24 1.45
N GLU A 244 -8.21 -9.44 0.16
CA GLU A 244 -7.32 -10.17 -0.73
C GLU A 244 -6.15 -9.27 -1.14
N VAL A 245 -4.93 -9.83 -1.21
CA VAL A 245 -3.78 -9.13 -1.78
C VAL A 245 -3.97 -9.03 -3.29
N LEU A 246 -3.63 -7.90 -3.91
CA LEU A 246 -3.85 -7.71 -5.35
C LEU A 246 -3.14 -8.78 -6.19
N ASP A 247 -1.89 -9.10 -5.85
CA ASP A 247 -1.09 -10.17 -6.46
C ASP A 247 -1.83 -11.53 -6.44
N SER A 248 -2.48 -11.86 -5.32
CA SER A 248 -3.34 -13.05 -5.19
C SER A 248 -4.55 -13.02 -6.14
N ALA A 249 -5.21 -11.86 -6.26
CA ALA A 249 -6.35 -11.70 -7.17
C ALA A 249 -5.91 -11.80 -8.63
N GLN A 250 -4.76 -11.21 -8.97
CA GLN A 250 -4.18 -11.23 -10.32
C GLN A 250 -3.91 -12.66 -10.78
N VAL A 251 -3.19 -13.47 -10.00
CA VAL A 251 -2.89 -14.86 -10.40
C VAL A 251 -4.16 -15.70 -10.52
N ARG A 252 -5.15 -15.50 -9.64
CA ARG A 252 -6.44 -16.19 -9.67
C ARG A 252 -7.24 -15.85 -10.93
N VAL A 253 -7.34 -14.57 -11.27
CA VAL A 253 -8.12 -14.08 -12.41
C VAL A 253 -7.50 -14.52 -13.73
N VAL A 254 -6.17 -14.43 -13.86
CA VAL A 254 -5.47 -14.89 -15.07
C VAL A 254 -5.60 -16.41 -15.24
N ALA A 255 -5.40 -17.20 -14.18
CA ALA A 255 -5.59 -18.65 -14.25
C ALA A 255 -7.04 -19.02 -14.63
N GLY A 256 -8.02 -18.29 -14.07
CA GLY A 256 -9.43 -18.41 -14.41
C GLY A 256 -9.72 -18.12 -15.88
N ALA A 257 -9.19 -17.01 -16.40
CA ALA A 257 -9.40 -16.59 -17.78
C ALA A 257 -8.82 -17.61 -18.77
N LEU A 258 -7.58 -18.07 -18.53
CA LEU A 258 -6.93 -19.08 -19.36
C LEU A 258 -7.72 -20.41 -19.35
N ALA A 259 -8.18 -20.85 -18.17
CA ALA A 259 -8.96 -22.09 -18.04
C ALA A 259 -10.34 -22.00 -18.70
N ALA A 260 -11.02 -20.86 -18.61
CA ALA A 260 -12.29 -20.61 -19.28
C ALA A 260 -12.13 -20.61 -20.80
N LEU A 261 -11.14 -19.85 -21.29
CA LEU A 261 -10.84 -19.75 -22.71
C LEU A 261 -10.45 -21.11 -23.31
N ASP A 262 -9.69 -21.93 -22.57
CA ASP A 262 -9.31 -23.27 -23.01
C ASP A 262 -10.51 -24.22 -23.12
N ARG A 263 -11.43 -24.16 -22.16
CA ARG A 263 -12.68 -24.93 -22.18
C ARG A 263 -13.56 -24.60 -23.38
N GLU A 264 -13.51 -23.34 -23.83
CA GLU A 264 -14.23 -22.86 -25.01
C GLU A 264 -13.47 -23.14 -26.33
N GLY A 265 -12.25 -23.69 -26.25
CA GLY A 265 -11.39 -23.97 -27.40
C GLY A 265 -10.67 -22.74 -27.95
N GLY A 266 -10.70 -21.63 -27.23
CA GLY A 266 -10.11 -20.34 -27.62
C GLY A 266 -8.63 -20.16 -27.22
N LEU A 267 -8.02 -21.12 -26.52
CA LEU A 267 -6.64 -20.96 -26.02
C LEU A 267 -5.58 -21.20 -27.12
N ALA A 268 -5.83 -22.09 -28.08
CA ALA A 268 -4.85 -22.45 -29.12
C ALA A 268 -4.28 -21.26 -29.92
N PRO A 269 -5.09 -20.27 -30.34
CA PRO A 269 -4.59 -19.08 -31.04
C PRO A 269 -3.57 -18.26 -30.25
N LEU A 270 -3.65 -18.21 -28.92
CA LEU A 270 -2.75 -17.40 -28.09
C LEU A 270 -1.29 -17.87 -28.20
N PHE A 271 -1.06 -19.18 -28.38
CA PHE A 271 0.29 -19.73 -28.57
C PHE A 271 0.94 -19.31 -29.89
N ARG A 272 0.16 -18.85 -30.87
CA ARG A 272 0.66 -18.37 -32.17
C ARG A 272 1.15 -16.93 -32.13
N GLY A 273 1.09 -16.27 -30.96
CA GLY A 273 1.41 -14.86 -30.78
C GLY A 273 0.37 -13.94 -31.44
N ALA A 274 0.67 -12.64 -31.46
CA ALA A 274 -0.21 -11.65 -32.07
C ALA A 274 -0.29 -11.85 -33.61
N PRO A 275 -1.45 -11.60 -34.25
CA PRO A 275 -1.61 -11.78 -35.69
C PRO A 275 -0.69 -10.90 -36.55
N ASP A 276 -0.30 -9.74 -36.02
CA ASP A 276 0.50 -8.71 -36.68
C ASP A 276 2.02 -8.90 -36.53
N LEU A 277 2.48 -9.90 -35.77
CA LEU A 277 3.90 -10.24 -35.70
C LEU A 277 4.46 -10.61 -37.08
N THR A 278 5.50 -9.88 -37.49
CA THR A 278 6.22 -10.14 -38.75
C THR A 278 7.04 -11.42 -38.69
N GLY A 279 7.42 -11.97 -39.85
CA GLY A 279 8.27 -13.17 -39.93
C GLY A 279 9.56 -13.07 -39.09
N PRO A 280 10.35 -11.99 -39.23
CA PRO A 280 11.56 -11.80 -38.42
C PRO A 280 11.30 -11.68 -36.92
N GLU A 281 10.24 -10.97 -36.51
CA GLU A 281 9.87 -10.87 -35.09
C GLU A 281 9.49 -12.22 -34.50
N ARG A 282 8.77 -13.06 -35.27
CA ARG A 282 8.42 -14.43 -34.85
C ARG A 282 9.66 -15.27 -34.59
N GLU A 283 10.69 -15.16 -35.43
CA GLU A 283 11.94 -15.89 -35.24
C GLU A 283 12.68 -15.43 -33.97
N VAL A 284 12.79 -14.12 -33.76
CA VAL A 284 13.41 -13.53 -32.56
C VAL A 284 12.68 -13.93 -31.28
N VAL A 285 11.35 -13.81 -31.29
CA VAL A 285 10.48 -14.23 -30.18
C VAL A 285 10.63 -15.71 -29.87
N ALA A 286 10.66 -16.55 -30.90
CA ALA A 286 10.79 -18.01 -30.76
C ALA A 286 12.17 -18.46 -30.28
N ARG A 287 13.21 -17.64 -30.40
CA ARG A 287 14.60 -18.04 -30.10
C ARG A 287 15.17 -17.35 -28.85
N GLU A 288 14.97 -16.05 -28.74
CA GLU A 288 15.69 -15.19 -27.78
C GLU A 288 14.75 -14.46 -26.82
N GLU A 289 13.68 -13.86 -27.34
CA GLU A 289 12.95 -12.84 -26.57
C GLU A 289 11.73 -13.37 -25.81
N ALA A 290 11.12 -14.47 -26.25
CA ALA A 290 9.79 -14.93 -25.82
C ALA A 290 8.62 -13.99 -26.19
N TRP A 291 7.39 -14.45 -25.89
CA TRP A 291 6.15 -13.70 -26.05
C TRP A 291 5.30 -13.83 -24.80
N ILE A 292 4.48 -12.81 -24.53
CA ILE A 292 3.47 -12.85 -23.46
C ILE A 292 2.25 -13.62 -23.99
N LEU A 293 1.86 -14.71 -23.32
CA LEU A 293 0.67 -15.47 -23.71
C LEU A 293 -0.58 -14.60 -23.57
N GLY A 294 -1.25 -14.34 -24.70
CA GLY A 294 -2.45 -13.49 -24.75
C GLY A 294 -2.23 -12.04 -25.17
N LEU A 295 -0.98 -11.59 -25.35
CA LEU A 295 -0.69 -10.29 -25.96
C LEU A 295 -1.12 -10.30 -27.44
N GLY A 296 -1.96 -9.35 -27.83
CA GLY A 296 -2.68 -9.32 -29.12
C GLY A 296 -3.99 -10.11 -29.16
N HIS A 297 -4.40 -10.70 -28.02
CA HIS A 297 -5.67 -11.43 -27.83
C HIS A 297 -6.36 -10.97 -26.52
N GLU A 298 -6.19 -9.69 -26.18
CA GLU A 298 -6.67 -9.13 -24.91
C GLU A 298 -8.19 -9.17 -24.81
N ALA A 299 -8.89 -8.95 -25.93
CA ALA A 299 -10.35 -8.97 -25.95
C ALA A 299 -10.90 -10.37 -25.58
N GLU A 300 -10.27 -11.42 -26.10
CA GLU A 300 -10.60 -12.82 -25.81
C GLU A 300 -10.32 -13.15 -24.35
N LEU A 301 -9.15 -12.74 -23.82
CA LEU A 301 -8.82 -12.93 -22.40
C LEU A 301 -9.79 -12.18 -21.48
N VAL A 302 -10.13 -10.94 -21.82
CA VAL A 302 -11.06 -10.11 -21.05
C VAL A 302 -12.46 -10.73 -21.05
N ALA A 303 -12.92 -11.24 -22.19
CA ALA A 303 -14.22 -11.89 -22.30
C ALA A 303 -14.28 -13.24 -21.55
N ALA A 304 -13.17 -13.98 -21.53
CA ALA A 304 -13.07 -15.25 -20.82
C ALA A 304 -12.75 -15.12 -19.33
N ALA A 305 -12.29 -13.94 -18.88
CA ALA A 305 -12.02 -13.69 -17.47
C ALA A 305 -13.28 -14.01 -16.65
N PRO A 306 -13.15 -14.75 -15.54
CA PRO A 306 -14.30 -15.22 -14.78
C PRO A 306 -15.18 -14.04 -14.37
N ASP A 307 -16.38 -14.00 -14.92
CA ASP A 307 -17.45 -13.11 -14.49
C ASP A 307 -18.01 -13.64 -13.15
N ALA A 308 -18.50 -12.76 -12.28
CA ALA A 308 -18.94 -13.06 -10.91
C ALA A 308 -20.18 -14.00 -10.82
N SER A 309 -20.51 -14.77 -11.87
CA SER A 309 -21.73 -15.54 -12.07
C SER A 309 -21.58 -17.08 -12.06
N GLY A 310 -20.48 -17.61 -11.49
CA GLY A 310 -20.39 -19.02 -11.04
C GLY A 310 -21.21 -19.31 -9.77
N PRO A 311 -21.53 -20.58 -9.41
CA PRO A 311 -22.70 -20.92 -8.62
C PRO A 311 -22.71 -20.30 -7.21
N ALA A 312 -23.68 -19.39 -7.03
CA ALA A 312 -24.29 -18.84 -5.82
C ALA A 312 -23.42 -18.76 -4.54
N ARG A 313 -22.71 -17.63 -4.38
CA ARG A 313 -22.53 -17.03 -3.04
C ARG A 313 -23.61 -15.99 -2.80
N ALA A 314 -24.19 -15.99 -1.60
CA ALA A 314 -25.23 -15.05 -1.18
C ALA A 314 -24.79 -13.60 -1.42
N PRO A 315 -25.68 -12.70 -1.90
CA PRO A 315 -25.30 -11.37 -2.32
C PRO A 315 -24.68 -10.58 -1.17
N VAL A 316 -23.44 -10.11 -1.38
CA VAL A 316 -22.85 -9.07 -0.54
C VAL A 316 -23.66 -7.82 -0.77
N ARG A 317 -24.31 -7.34 0.29
CA ARG A 317 -25.15 -6.14 0.28
C ARG A 317 -24.28 -4.95 -0.14
N GLN A 318 -24.49 -4.46 -1.36
CA GLN A 318 -23.82 -3.26 -1.87
C GLN A 318 -24.29 -2.07 -1.03
N MET A 319 -23.43 -1.59 -0.14
CA MET A 319 -23.73 -0.43 0.69
C MET A 319 -23.63 0.82 -0.18
N ARG A 320 -24.75 1.53 -0.32
CA ARG A 320 -24.77 2.86 -0.92
C ARG A 320 -24.28 3.85 0.13
N TYR A 321 -23.14 4.49 -0.11
CA TYR A 321 -22.61 5.58 0.71
C TYR A 321 -21.88 6.59 -0.18
N GLU A 322 -21.85 7.85 0.26
CA GLU A 322 -21.13 8.93 -0.41
C GLU A 322 -19.61 8.67 -0.35
N ARG A 323 -18.92 8.93 -1.45
CA ARG A 323 -17.47 8.67 -1.60
C ARG A 323 -16.66 9.94 -1.86
N ASP A 324 -17.30 11.07 -2.16
CA ASP A 324 -16.63 12.36 -2.27
C ASP A 324 -16.40 12.97 -0.87
N PRO A 325 -15.14 13.14 -0.42
CA PRO A 325 -14.84 13.72 0.88
C PRO A 325 -15.43 15.13 1.06
N ALA A 326 -15.41 15.98 0.03
CA ALA A 326 -15.92 17.35 0.14
C ALA A 326 -17.44 17.34 0.35
N GLU A 327 -18.14 16.45 -0.37
CA GLU A 327 -19.58 16.27 -0.24
C GLU A 327 -19.95 15.66 1.13
N ILE A 328 -19.17 14.71 1.65
CA ILE A 328 -19.35 14.18 3.02
C ILE A 328 -19.24 15.30 4.06
N TYR A 329 -18.23 16.18 3.96
CA TYR A 329 -18.06 17.31 4.88
C TYR A 329 -19.21 18.31 4.76
N ALA A 330 -19.62 18.65 3.53
CA ALA A 330 -20.73 19.57 3.27
C ALA A 330 -22.05 19.03 3.85
N GLN A 331 -22.40 17.77 3.55
CA GLN A 331 -23.60 17.10 4.06
C GLN A 331 -23.57 16.95 5.58
N SER A 332 -22.40 16.63 6.16
CA SER A 332 -22.23 16.52 7.61
C SER A 332 -22.49 17.86 8.30
N PHE A 333 -21.84 18.96 7.87
CA PHE A 333 -22.07 20.27 8.49
C PHE A 333 -23.47 20.82 8.25
N ALA A 334 -24.05 20.60 7.06
CA ALA A 334 -25.44 20.97 6.79
C ALA A 334 -26.40 20.23 7.73
N THR A 335 -26.14 18.95 8.00
CA THR A 335 -26.91 18.14 8.94
C THR A 335 -26.78 18.66 10.37
N VAL A 336 -25.57 18.97 10.83
CA VAL A 336 -25.37 19.56 12.15
C VAL A 336 -26.09 20.91 12.30
N ARG A 337 -26.02 21.80 11.31
CA ARG A 337 -26.73 23.10 11.36
C ARG A 337 -28.25 22.96 11.48
N ARG A 338 -28.81 21.91 10.88
CA ARG A 338 -30.25 21.63 10.91
C ARG A 338 -30.70 21.03 12.24
N GLU A 339 -29.86 20.20 12.86
CA GLU A 339 -30.27 19.38 14.01
C GLU A 339 -29.81 19.95 15.36
N ALA A 340 -28.72 20.70 15.39
CA ALA A 340 -28.18 21.29 16.62
C ALA A 340 -28.86 22.61 16.97
N ARG A 341 -29.07 22.83 18.27
CA ARG A 341 -29.56 24.12 18.81
C ARG A 341 -28.43 25.15 18.87
N LEU A 342 -28.07 25.70 17.71
CA LEU A 342 -26.93 26.61 17.55
C LEU A 342 -27.27 28.08 17.82
N ASP A 343 -28.54 28.45 17.75
CA ASP A 343 -29.10 29.79 17.97
C ASP A 343 -28.73 30.41 19.32
N ARG A 344 -28.47 29.57 20.33
CA ARG A 344 -28.00 29.99 21.65
C ARG A 344 -26.54 30.46 21.69
N PHE A 345 -25.76 30.24 20.63
CA PHE A 345 -24.35 30.62 20.57
C PHE A 345 -24.15 31.87 19.70
N PRO A 346 -23.21 32.76 20.07
CA PRO A 346 -22.75 33.80 19.16
C PRO A 346 -22.10 33.18 17.91
N PRO A 347 -22.08 33.87 16.76
CA PRO A 347 -21.65 33.31 15.47
C PRO A 347 -20.32 32.55 15.53
N GLY A 348 -19.30 33.09 16.20
CA GLY A 348 -18.01 32.41 16.34
C GLY A 348 -18.09 31.09 17.11
N LEU A 349 -18.87 31.03 18.18
CA LEU A 349 -19.08 29.78 18.94
C LEU A 349 -19.99 28.79 18.21
N GLN A 350 -20.82 29.23 17.25
CA GLN A 350 -21.57 28.31 16.39
C GLN A 350 -20.61 27.45 15.55
N SER A 351 -19.57 28.06 14.96
CA SER A 351 -18.54 27.34 14.22
C SER A 351 -17.80 26.32 15.09
N VAL A 352 -17.50 26.68 16.35
CA VAL A 352 -16.89 25.76 17.32
C VAL A 352 -17.83 24.60 17.66
N ALA A 353 -19.10 24.89 17.95
CA ALA A 353 -20.11 23.88 18.28
C ALA A 353 -20.33 22.89 17.12
N ILE A 354 -20.39 23.38 15.88
CA ILE A 354 -20.52 22.53 14.68
C ILE A 354 -19.32 21.58 14.57
N ARG A 355 -18.10 22.10 14.74
CA ARG A 355 -16.89 21.30 14.60
C ARG A 355 -16.75 20.26 15.72
N LEU A 356 -17.18 20.60 16.94
CA LEU A 356 -17.27 19.67 18.07
C LEU A 356 -18.25 18.53 17.79
N ILE A 357 -19.45 18.84 17.30
CA ILE A 357 -20.47 17.84 16.96
C ILE A 357 -19.96 16.93 15.85
N HIS A 358 -19.36 17.49 14.79
CA HIS A 358 -18.78 16.71 13.70
C HIS A 358 -17.70 15.74 14.19
N ALA A 359 -16.84 16.18 15.12
CA ALA A 359 -15.76 15.34 15.66
C ALA A 359 -16.24 14.17 16.53
N CYS A 360 -17.51 14.16 16.97
CA CYS A 360 -18.01 13.16 17.90
C CYS A 360 -19.34 12.50 17.50
N GLY A 361 -20.01 12.99 16.45
CA GLY A 361 -21.29 12.48 15.97
C GLY A 361 -22.49 12.70 16.91
N MET A 362 -22.38 13.57 17.92
CA MET A 362 -23.42 13.79 18.95
C MET A 362 -23.94 15.22 18.93
N VAL A 363 -25.11 15.43 18.32
CA VAL A 363 -25.76 16.75 18.18
C VAL A 363 -26.07 17.39 19.53
N GLU A 364 -26.43 16.58 20.52
CA GLU A 364 -26.80 17.02 21.88
C GLU A 364 -25.62 17.61 22.67
N VAL A 365 -24.39 17.53 22.14
CA VAL A 365 -23.22 18.19 22.74
C VAL A 365 -23.44 19.70 22.86
N ALA A 366 -24.10 20.33 21.89
CA ALA A 366 -24.46 21.75 21.93
C ALA A 366 -25.20 22.14 23.22
N ASP A 367 -26.03 21.24 23.76
CA ASP A 367 -26.85 21.54 24.92
C ASP A 367 -26.06 21.61 26.22
N ARG A 368 -24.90 20.96 26.21
CA ARG A 368 -24.05 20.73 27.38
C ARG A 368 -22.80 21.61 27.37
N LEU A 369 -22.57 22.38 26.32
CA LEU A 369 -21.48 23.35 26.29
C LEU A 369 -21.76 24.46 27.30
N ALA A 370 -20.75 24.76 28.11
CA ALA A 370 -20.66 25.93 28.94
C ALA A 370 -19.48 26.76 28.43
N SER A 371 -19.67 28.06 28.29
CA SER A 371 -18.62 28.95 27.80
C SER A 371 -18.73 30.31 28.47
N SER A 372 -17.60 30.99 28.57
CA SER A 372 -17.59 32.43 28.79
C SER A 372 -18.13 33.18 27.57
N SER A 373 -18.57 34.43 27.74
CA SER A 373 -19.11 35.24 26.65
C SER A 373 -18.06 35.68 25.63
N GLY A 374 -16.78 35.81 26.02
CA GLY A 374 -15.67 36.21 25.15
C GLY A 374 -14.78 35.05 24.69
N ALA A 375 -15.25 33.80 24.88
CA ALA A 375 -14.46 32.59 24.63
C ALA A 375 -13.94 32.48 23.19
N TRP A 376 -14.76 32.87 22.21
CA TRP A 376 -14.35 32.86 20.81
C TRP A 376 -13.28 33.92 20.53
N GLU A 377 -13.55 35.15 20.93
CA GLU A 377 -12.69 36.31 20.68
C GLU A 377 -11.33 36.14 21.35
N ALA A 378 -11.30 35.73 22.62
CA ALA A 378 -10.06 35.54 23.37
C ALA A 378 -9.22 34.39 22.80
N GLY A 379 -9.84 33.23 22.52
CA GLY A 379 -9.14 32.09 21.95
C GLY A 379 -8.56 32.39 20.57
N ARG A 380 -9.31 33.06 19.70
CA ARG A 380 -8.84 33.46 18.38
C ARG A 380 -7.76 34.54 18.45
N ALA A 381 -7.93 35.56 19.30
CA ALA A 381 -6.94 36.61 19.48
C ALA A 381 -5.60 36.04 19.98
N ALA A 382 -5.63 35.07 20.90
CA ALA A 382 -4.44 34.39 21.39
C ALA A 382 -3.69 33.67 20.26
N LEU A 383 -4.39 32.88 19.43
CA LEU A 383 -3.77 32.17 18.30
C LEU A 383 -3.24 33.12 17.22
N LEU A 384 -3.94 34.22 16.95
CA LEU A 384 -3.47 35.26 16.01
C LEU A 384 -2.22 35.98 16.55
N ALA A 385 -2.11 36.13 17.87
CA ALA A 385 -0.95 36.71 18.53
C ALA A 385 0.23 35.72 18.68
N GLY A 386 0.13 34.49 18.14
CA GLY A 386 1.19 33.49 18.19
C GLY A 386 1.33 32.77 19.53
N ARG A 387 0.31 32.83 20.40
CA ARG A 387 0.35 32.17 21.72
C ARG A 387 0.28 30.64 21.58
N PRO A 388 1.01 29.89 22.42
CA PRO A 388 1.10 28.44 22.29
C PRO A 388 -0.23 27.75 22.62
N VAL A 389 -0.39 26.55 22.07
CA VAL A 389 -1.44 25.60 22.42
C VAL A 389 -0.84 24.54 23.34
N LEU A 390 -1.30 24.52 24.60
CA LEU A 390 -0.80 23.59 25.63
C LEU A 390 -1.75 22.42 25.79
N CYS A 391 -1.28 21.20 25.53
CA CYS A 391 -2.11 20.00 25.42
C CYS A 391 -1.82 19.00 26.53
N ASP A 392 -2.87 18.47 27.17
CA ASP A 392 -2.73 17.49 28.26
C ASP A 392 -2.21 16.11 27.82
N CYS A 393 -2.39 15.76 26.54
CA CYS A 393 -1.92 14.50 25.98
C CYS A 393 -1.64 14.59 24.47
N GLU A 394 -0.86 13.63 23.96
CA GLU A 394 -0.44 13.54 22.56
C GLU A 394 -1.60 13.49 21.57
N MET A 395 -2.72 12.83 21.94
CA MET A 395 -3.88 12.72 21.05
C MET A 395 -4.55 14.08 20.79
N VAL A 396 -4.51 15.01 21.76
CA VAL A 396 -5.03 16.37 21.53
C VAL A 396 -4.12 17.07 20.52
N ALA A 397 -2.80 17.05 20.75
CA ALA A 397 -1.84 17.70 19.88
C ALA A 397 -1.84 17.13 18.45
N ALA A 398 -1.95 15.80 18.31
CA ALA A 398 -2.02 15.13 17.01
C ALA A 398 -3.29 15.49 16.22
N GLY A 399 -4.39 15.82 16.90
CA GLY A 399 -5.63 16.28 16.27
C GLY A 399 -5.62 17.74 15.82
N VAL A 400 -4.64 18.54 16.25
CA VAL A 400 -4.51 19.95 15.84
C VAL A 400 -3.93 20.02 14.42
N ILE A 401 -4.66 20.67 13.52
CA ILE A 401 -4.27 20.85 12.12
C ILE A 401 -3.25 21.99 12.04
N ARG A 402 -1.96 21.66 12.19
CA ARG A 402 -0.87 22.65 12.28
C ARG A 402 -0.84 23.67 11.14
N ARG A 403 -1.14 23.24 9.90
CA ARG A 403 -1.20 24.13 8.72
C ARG A 403 -2.27 25.22 8.80
N ASN A 404 -3.25 25.08 9.69
CA ASN A 404 -4.33 26.06 9.90
C ASN A 404 -4.04 27.02 11.06
N LEU A 405 -2.93 26.86 11.78
CA LEU A 405 -2.55 27.77 12.86
C LEU A 405 -2.04 29.09 12.28
N PRO A 406 -2.61 30.24 12.67
CA PRO A 406 -2.44 31.47 11.89
C PRO A 406 -1.07 32.17 12.04
N ALA A 407 -0.33 31.89 13.11
CA ALA A 407 0.92 32.58 13.43
C ALA A 407 2.06 31.60 13.78
N GLY A 408 2.03 30.38 13.22
CA GLY A 408 3.03 29.36 13.54
C GLY A 408 3.01 28.91 15.00
N ASN A 409 1.85 28.99 15.65
CA ASN A 409 1.65 28.67 17.07
C ASN A 409 2.26 27.31 17.44
N GLU A 410 3.03 27.29 18.51
CA GLU A 410 3.60 26.05 19.05
C GLU A 410 2.47 25.17 19.63
N VAL A 411 2.54 23.86 19.44
CA VAL A 411 1.62 22.88 20.03
C VAL A 411 2.43 21.97 20.94
N THR A 412 2.33 22.19 22.25
CA THR A 412 3.23 21.61 23.24
C THR A 412 2.51 20.53 24.06
N VAL A 413 3.16 19.39 24.25
CA VAL A 413 2.74 18.32 25.17
C VAL A 413 3.92 17.99 26.07
N THR A 414 3.72 18.07 27.38
CA THR A 414 4.77 17.80 28.38
C THR A 414 4.58 16.47 29.08
N LEU A 415 3.50 15.73 28.81
CA LEU A 415 3.10 14.49 29.50
C LEU A 415 4.21 13.44 29.60
N ASN A 416 5.04 13.34 28.55
CA ASN A 416 6.11 12.35 28.43
C ASN A 416 7.51 12.91 28.75
N ALA A 417 7.61 14.13 29.26
CA ALA A 417 8.90 14.71 29.62
C ALA A 417 9.58 13.88 30.74
N PRO A 418 10.91 13.66 30.69
CA PRO A 418 11.62 12.76 31.61
C PRO A 418 11.41 13.06 33.09
N GLU A 419 11.18 14.31 33.45
CA GLU A 419 10.99 14.79 34.83
C GLU A 419 9.56 14.59 35.38
N VAL A 420 8.58 14.31 34.53
CA VAL A 420 7.16 14.22 34.92
C VAL A 420 6.86 13.05 35.88
N PRO A 421 7.38 11.82 35.67
CA PRO A 421 7.17 10.73 36.63
C PRO A 421 7.65 11.06 38.05
N ASP A 422 8.77 11.76 38.16
CA ASP A 422 9.35 12.17 39.44
C ASP A 422 8.55 13.29 40.08
N LEU A 423 8.13 14.27 39.28
CA LEU A 423 7.29 15.37 39.73
C LEU A 423 5.92 14.87 40.22
N ALA A 424 5.29 13.94 39.51
CA ALA A 424 4.04 13.30 39.91
C ALA A 424 4.14 12.63 41.28
N ARG A 425 5.25 11.92 41.54
CA ARG A 425 5.54 11.34 42.87
C ARG A 425 5.71 12.41 43.94
N ARG A 426 6.45 13.50 43.65
CA ARG A 426 6.68 14.58 44.62
C ARG A 426 5.41 15.32 45.02
N ILE A 427 4.53 15.61 44.07
CA ILE A 427 3.28 16.36 44.32
C ILE A 427 2.12 15.44 44.73
N GLY A 428 2.31 14.12 44.73
CA GLY A 428 1.28 13.15 45.08
C GLY A 428 0.09 13.12 44.10
N ASN A 429 0.33 13.39 42.81
CA ASN A 429 -0.72 13.51 41.80
C ASN A 429 -0.36 12.69 40.54
N THR A 430 -1.26 12.64 39.57
CA THR A 430 -1.08 11.93 38.30
C THR A 430 -0.01 12.57 37.41
N ARG A 431 0.54 11.81 36.46
CA ARG A 431 1.46 12.34 35.43
C ARG A 431 0.85 13.52 34.66
N SER A 432 -0.42 13.44 34.31
CA SER A 432 -1.09 14.53 33.58
C SER A 432 -1.24 15.80 34.42
N ALA A 433 -1.48 15.70 35.73
CA ALA A 433 -1.45 16.85 36.63
C ALA A 433 -0.04 17.43 36.76
N ALA A 434 0.96 16.57 36.99
CA ALA A 434 2.35 17.00 37.10
C ALA A 434 2.88 17.66 35.82
N ALA A 435 2.44 17.21 34.65
CA ALA A 435 2.82 17.80 33.37
C ALA A 435 2.38 19.27 33.23
N VAL A 436 1.33 19.70 33.93
CA VAL A 436 0.84 21.08 33.94
C VAL A 436 1.83 22.02 34.63
N GLU A 437 2.63 21.55 35.58
CA GLU A 437 3.70 22.37 36.20
C GLU A 437 4.72 22.86 35.15
N LEU A 438 4.99 22.02 34.13
CA LEU A 438 5.89 22.37 33.04
C LEU A 438 5.28 23.37 32.05
N TRP A 439 3.99 23.71 32.20
CA TRP A 439 3.33 24.74 31.39
C TRP A 439 3.56 26.15 31.93
N LEU A 440 3.92 26.30 33.21
CA LEU A 440 4.02 27.61 33.87
C LEU A 440 4.83 28.65 33.08
N PRO A 441 6.00 28.32 32.45
CA PRO A 441 6.76 29.30 31.67
C PRO A 441 6.04 29.80 30.41
N HIS A 442 5.05 29.05 29.93
CA HIS A 442 4.32 29.29 28.68
C HIS A 442 2.84 29.60 28.88
N LEU A 443 2.35 29.60 30.14
CA LEU A 443 0.93 29.59 30.45
C LEU A 443 0.25 30.94 30.17
N GLU A 444 0.97 32.05 30.33
CA GLU A 444 0.40 33.39 30.17
C GLU A 444 -0.10 33.64 28.75
N GLY A 445 -1.42 33.86 28.62
CA GLY A 445 -2.09 34.10 27.35
C GLY A 445 -2.18 32.88 26.43
N ALA A 446 -1.81 31.69 26.88
CA ALA A 446 -1.90 30.46 26.09
C ALA A 446 -3.34 30.01 25.82
N VAL A 447 -3.50 29.14 24.81
CA VAL A 447 -4.72 28.33 24.64
C VAL A 447 -4.45 26.95 25.24
N VAL A 448 -5.10 26.65 26.36
CA VAL A 448 -4.95 25.37 27.04
C VAL A 448 -6.03 24.39 26.57
N ALA A 449 -5.62 23.21 26.10
CA ALA A 449 -6.50 22.17 25.60
C ALA A 449 -6.38 20.88 26.40
N ILE A 450 -7.39 20.61 27.23
CA ILE A 450 -7.44 19.42 28.08
C ILE A 450 -8.52 18.49 27.54
N GLY A 451 -8.12 17.41 26.88
CA GLY A 451 -9.02 16.46 26.22
C GLY A 451 -9.16 15.12 26.92
N ASN A 452 -8.27 14.78 27.85
CA ASN A 452 -8.22 13.45 28.47
C ASN A 452 -8.33 13.51 29.99
N ALA A 453 -7.38 14.16 30.67
CA ALA A 453 -7.17 13.99 32.10
C ALA A 453 -7.90 15.04 32.95
N PRO A 454 -8.92 14.67 33.76
CA PRO A 454 -9.57 15.60 34.69
C PRO A 454 -8.62 16.18 35.74
N THR A 455 -7.65 15.37 36.16
CA THR A 455 -6.63 15.78 37.12
C THR A 455 -5.71 16.87 36.59
N ALA A 456 -5.46 16.94 35.27
CA ALA A 456 -4.77 18.06 34.66
C ALA A 456 -5.58 19.35 34.78
N LEU A 457 -6.91 19.29 34.59
CA LEU A 457 -7.78 20.45 34.73
C LEU A 457 -7.88 20.90 36.18
N PHE A 458 -8.09 19.99 37.14
CA PHE A 458 -8.08 20.36 38.56
C PHE A 458 -6.76 21.00 38.98
N HIS A 459 -5.63 20.38 38.62
CA HIS A 459 -4.31 20.90 38.99
C HIS A 459 -4.03 22.26 38.36
N LEU A 460 -4.47 22.51 37.13
CA LEU A 460 -4.41 23.83 36.51
C LEU A 460 -5.20 24.87 37.32
N LEU A 461 -6.42 24.55 37.75
CA LEU A 461 -7.24 25.46 38.56
C LEU A 461 -6.59 25.74 39.92
N GLU A 462 -6.02 24.72 40.58
CA GLU A 462 -5.25 24.91 41.81
C GLU A 462 -4.03 25.81 41.62
N LEU A 463 -3.31 25.68 40.50
CA LEU A 463 -2.18 26.56 40.18
C LEU A 463 -2.65 28.00 39.97
N LEU A 464 -3.79 28.20 39.31
CA LEU A 464 -4.39 29.54 39.14
C LEU A 464 -4.81 30.14 40.49
N ASP A 465 -5.36 29.34 41.41
CA ASP A 465 -5.68 29.78 42.78
C ASP A 465 -4.42 30.17 43.57
N ARG A 466 -3.27 29.56 43.25
CA ARG A 466 -1.94 29.92 43.80
C ARG A 466 -1.29 31.12 43.10
N GLY A 467 -1.96 31.75 42.14
CA GLY A 467 -1.47 32.93 41.44
C GLY A 467 -0.62 32.64 40.20
N ALA A 468 -0.74 31.46 39.59
CA ALA A 468 -0.09 31.19 38.31
C ALA A 468 -0.54 32.16 37.20
N PRO A 469 0.30 32.40 36.17
CA PRO A 469 -0.10 33.20 35.02
C PRO A 469 -1.36 32.67 34.35
N LYS A 470 -2.22 33.55 33.84
CA LYS A 470 -3.53 33.17 33.31
C LYS A 470 -3.45 32.82 31.82
N PRO A 471 -3.93 31.64 31.39
CA PRO A 471 -4.15 31.38 29.96
C PRO A 471 -5.24 32.30 29.42
N ALA A 472 -5.17 32.61 28.12
CA ALA A 472 -6.22 33.36 27.45
C ALA A 472 -7.51 32.54 27.31
N MET A 473 -7.38 31.23 27.15
CA MET A 473 -8.50 30.33 26.91
C MET A 473 -8.24 28.94 27.50
N ILE A 474 -9.23 28.38 28.21
CA ILE A 474 -9.22 26.99 28.71
C ILE A 474 -10.30 26.18 27.98
N LEU A 475 -9.88 25.20 27.20
CA LEU A 475 -10.72 24.22 26.52
C LEU A 475 -10.85 22.96 27.40
N GLY A 476 -11.89 22.95 28.23
CA GLY A 476 -12.18 21.91 29.22
C GLY A 476 -12.99 20.75 28.64
N PHE A 477 -12.31 19.80 28.02
CA PHE A 477 -12.92 18.58 27.46
C PHE A 477 -12.38 17.25 28.03
N PRO A 478 -11.86 17.13 29.28
CA PRO A 478 -11.48 15.81 29.78
C PRO A 478 -12.69 14.87 29.77
N VAL A 479 -12.45 13.63 29.35
CA VAL A 479 -13.44 12.55 29.33
C VAL A 479 -13.16 11.60 30.49
N GLY A 480 -14.21 11.11 31.13
CA GLY A 480 -14.00 10.14 32.20
C GLY A 480 -15.21 9.93 33.08
N PHE A 481 -15.18 8.81 33.81
CA PHE A 481 -16.21 8.46 34.79
C PHE A 481 -15.96 9.06 36.17
N VAL A 482 -14.70 9.42 36.47
CA VAL A 482 -14.27 9.96 37.75
C VAL A 482 -13.59 11.30 37.50
N GLY A 483 -14.03 12.35 38.20
CA GLY A 483 -13.42 13.68 38.19
C GLY A 483 -13.72 14.54 36.96
N ALA A 484 -14.09 13.95 35.80
CA ALA A 484 -14.33 14.72 34.58
C ALA A 484 -15.51 15.69 34.69
N ALA A 485 -16.63 15.23 35.25
CA ALA A 485 -17.82 16.07 35.38
C ALA A 485 -17.55 17.22 36.35
N GLU A 486 -16.89 16.89 37.45
CA GLU A 486 -16.55 17.77 38.55
C GLU A 486 -15.51 18.81 38.13
N SER A 487 -14.44 18.42 37.44
CA SER A 487 -13.38 19.34 37.01
C SER A 487 -13.89 20.40 36.03
N LYS A 488 -14.82 20.02 35.14
CA LYS A 488 -15.42 20.95 34.18
C LYS A 488 -16.53 21.79 34.79
N ALA A 489 -17.23 21.27 35.79
CA ALA A 489 -18.18 22.05 36.57
C ALA A 489 -17.44 23.15 37.36
N GLU A 490 -16.32 22.79 38.00
CA GLU A 490 -15.45 23.71 38.74
C GLU A 490 -14.91 24.83 37.83
N LEU A 491 -14.38 24.48 36.65
CA LEU A 491 -13.98 25.47 35.64
C LEU A 491 -15.13 26.39 35.24
N ALA A 492 -16.34 25.84 35.08
CA ALA A 492 -17.49 26.60 34.62
C ALA A 492 -18.12 27.49 35.70
N SER A 493 -17.97 27.14 36.98
CA SER A 493 -18.44 27.95 38.11
C SER A 493 -17.48 29.08 38.43
N ASP A 494 -16.17 28.83 38.35
CA ASP A 494 -15.14 29.83 38.59
C ASP A 494 -13.94 29.58 37.66
N PRO A 495 -13.80 30.33 36.56
CA PRO A 495 -12.69 30.14 35.63
C PRO A 495 -11.44 30.94 36.05
N ARG A 496 -11.41 31.50 37.27
CA ARG A 496 -10.28 32.29 37.82
C ARG A 496 -9.90 33.50 36.94
N GLY A 497 -10.88 34.03 36.22
CA GLY A 497 -10.70 35.14 35.27
C GLY A 497 -10.08 34.76 33.92
N CYS A 498 -10.06 33.47 33.58
CA CYS A 498 -9.76 32.99 32.23
C CYS A 498 -11.05 32.89 31.41
N GLU A 499 -10.97 32.99 30.08
CA GLU A 499 -12.08 32.56 29.22
C GLU A 499 -12.07 31.03 29.11
N PHE A 500 -13.24 30.41 28.99
CA PHE A 500 -13.32 28.95 28.86
C PHE A 500 -14.42 28.49 27.91
N LEU A 501 -14.26 27.26 27.45
CA LEU A 501 -15.29 26.45 26.80
C LEU A 501 -15.14 25.02 27.32
N ALA A 502 -16.20 24.47 27.89
CA ALA A 502 -16.20 23.15 28.49
C ALA A 502 -17.46 22.36 28.17
N LEU A 503 -17.32 21.03 28.11
CA LEU A 503 -18.46 20.12 27.93
C LEU A 503 -18.91 19.52 29.27
N ARG A 504 -20.04 19.98 29.80
CA ARG A 504 -20.55 19.54 31.12
C ARG A 504 -20.71 18.02 31.21
N GLY A 505 -20.38 17.45 32.37
CA GLY A 505 -20.54 16.02 32.70
C GLY A 505 -19.40 15.13 32.18
N ARG A 506 -19.65 13.83 31.99
CA ARG A 506 -18.58 12.83 31.73
C ARG A 506 -17.98 12.84 30.32
N ARG A 507 -18.75 13.31 29.33
CA ARG A 507 -18.35 13.30 27.91
C ARG A 507 -17.30 14.36 27.63
N GLY A 508 -16.41 14.08 26.70
CA GLY A 508 -15.29 14.92 26.32
C GLY A 508 -14.44 14.16 25.31
N GLY A 509 -13.14 14.40 25.32
CA GLY A 509 -12.18 13.60 24.56
C GLY A 509 -11.23 14.47 23.76
N SER A 510 -10.11 13.87 23.37
CA SER A 510 -9.07 14.54 22.60
C SER A 510 -9.55 15.02 21.23
N ALA A 511 -10.51 14.31 20.61
CA ALA A 511 -11.14 14.73 19.36
C ALA A 511 -11.92 16.05 19.52
N MET A 512 -12.64 16.23 20.64
CA MET A 512 -13.37 17.47 20.92
C MET A 512 -12.41 18.62 21.25
N ALA A 513 -11.42 18.37 22.11
CA ALA A 513 -10.43 19.40 22.46
C ALA A 513 -9.68 19.92 21.21
N SER A 514 -9.22 19.01 20.35
CA SER A 514 -8.53 19.39 19.12
C SER A 514 -9.47 20.04 18.09
N ALA A 515 -10.72 19.59 17.98
CA ALA A 515 -11.73 20.25 17.15
C ALA A 515 -12.00 21.70 17.59
N ALA A 516 -12.04 21.97 18.90
CA ALA A 516 -12.18 23.33 19.41
C ALA A 516 -10.97 24.22 19.06
N VAL A 517 -9.74 23.72 19.23
CA VAL A 517 -8.53 24.44 18.78
C VAL A 517 -8.60 24.73 17.28
N ASN A 518 -8.95 23.73 16.46
CA ASN A 518 -9.04 23.87 15.01
C ASN A 518 -10.10 24.89 14.58
N ALA A 519 -11.21 24.97 15.31
CA ALA A 519 -12.25 25.97 15.06
C ALA A 519 -11.78 27.38 15.42
N LEU A 520 -11.08 27.56 16.55
CA LEU A 520 -10.49 28.86 16.91
C LEU A 520 -9.42 29.31 15.91
N ALA A 521 -8.66 28.36 15.34
CA ALA A 521 -7.59 28.65 14.40
C ALA A 521 -8.09 29.10 13.02
N ALA A 522 -9.12 28.43 12.48
CA ALA A 522 -9.53 28.61 11.09
C ALA A 522 -11.04 28.45 10.82
N GLY A 523 -11.90 28.56 11.83
CA GLY A 523 -13.36 28.49 11.65
C GLY A 523 -13.85 27.16 11.08
N LEU A 524 -14.85 27.21 10.18
CA LEU A 524 -15.29 26.05 9.40
C LEU A 524 -14.65 26.06 8.00
N PRO A 525 -14.27 24.89 7.46
CA PRO A 525 -13.83 24.78 6.06
C PRO A 525 -14.83 25.43 5.09
N GLY A 526 -14.35 26.36 4.26
CA GLY A 526 -15.16 27.04 3.24
C GLY A 526 -15.90 28.31 3.71
N GLU A 527 -15.82 28.67 4.99
CA GLU A 527 -16.31 29.95 5.50
C GLU A 527 -15.13 30.92 5.69
N GLN A 528 -15.27 32.17 5.24
CA GLN A 528 -14.32 33.22 5.61
C GLN A 528 -14.53 33.54 7.10
N VAL A 529 -13.45 33.44 7.87
CA VAL A 529 -13.46 33.54 9.35
C VAL A 529 -13.31 34.97 9.80
#